data_AF-A0A1G9UB85-F1
#
_entry.id   AF-A0A1G9UB85-F1
#
_cell.length_a   1.000
_cell.length_b   1.000
_cell.length_c   1.000
_cell.angle_alpha   90.00
_cell.angle_beta   90.00
_cell.angle_gamma   90.00
#
_symmetry.space_group_name_H-M   'P 1'
#
loop_
_entity.id
_entity.type
_entity.pdbx_description
1 polymer ?
#
loop_
_entity_poly.entity_id
_entity_poly.type
_entity_poly.pdbx_seq_one_letter_code
_entity_poly.pdbx_strand_id
1 'polypeptide(L)'
;METLLGATTYDDVSVYRTADEATDALAELGEAFVAAAPFPSQVGRAGDGLDDALTRVLEARYADPASTRDEAVDALVDALVDAGRVERHAGELVVPLAHSGPPARNWGPTLAVLRVVTEDLLARAETLARRSRAVDASDAQAACESLSRMLASLRDVLVRASSGAAFVGRRTDRRSARPLSFAEWAGGRLNGGDNA
;
A
#
# COMPACT_ATOMS: atom_id res chain seq x y z
N MET A 1 12.66 -32.56 -35.78
CA MET A 1 13.35 -31.32 -35.38
C MET A 1 12.35 -30.18 -35.57
N GLU A 2 11.30 -30.15 -34.73
CA GLU A 2 11.26 -29.46 -33.43
C GLU A 2 11.37 -27.94 -33.56
N THR A 3 10.20 -27.38 -33.88
CA THR A 3 9.53 -26.26 -33.21
C THR A 3 10.40 -25.14 -32.65
N LEU A 4 10.46 -24.07 -33.46
CA LEU A 4 10.57 -22.66 -33.07
C LEU A 4 10.26 -22.39 -31.60
N LEU A 5 11.29 -21.98 -30.85
CA LEU A 5 11.16 -21.12 -29.68
C LEU A 5 10.31 -19.91 -30.11
N GLY A 6 9.06 -19.87 -29.65
CA GLY A 6 8.22 -18.68 -29.70
C GLY A 6 8.85 -17.61 -28.81
N ALA A 7 9.85 -16.91 -29.33
CA ALA A 7 10.21 -15.61 -28.83
C ALA A 7 8.98 -14.73 -29.11
N THR A 8 8.22 -14.42 -28.06
CA THR A 8 7.27 -13.32 -28.07
C THR A 8 8.06 -12.09 -28.49
N THR A 9 7.99 -11.76 -29.77
CA THR A 9 8.62 -10.58 -30.34
C THR A 9 8.10 -9.39 -29.54
N TYR A 10 9.04 -8.66 -28.97
CA TYR A 10 8.84 -7.37 -28.32
C TYR A 10 8.02 -6.48 -29.27
N ASP A 11 6.72 -6.37 -28.99
CA ASP A 11 5.82 -5.44 -29.67
C ASP A 11 5.84 -4.16 -28.86
N ASP A 12 6.64 -3.20 -29.33
CA ASP A 12 6.82 -1.89 -28.72
C ASP A 12 5.48 -1.28 -28.29
N VAL A 13 4.44 -1.36 -29.14
CA VAL A 13 3.11 -0.79 -28.89
C VAL A 13 2.44 -1.40 -27.66
N SER A 14 2.59 -2.71 -27.45
CA SER A 14 2.04 -3.41 -26.29
C SER A 14 2.75 -3.02 -24.99
N VAL A 15 4.07 -2.80 -25.06
CA VAL A 15 4.88 -2.39 -23.91
C VAL A 15 4.54 -0.97 -23.48
N TYR A 16 4.39 -0.04 -24.41
CA TYR A 16 3.99 1.34 -24.09
C TYR A 16 2.62 1.41 -23.45
N ARG A 17 1.63 0.74 -24.05
CA ARG A 17 0.27 0.72 -23.50
C ARG A 17 0.26 0.16 -22.08
N THR A 18 1.00 -0.93 -21.84
CA THR A 18 1.11 -1.51 -20.49
C THR A 18 1.81 -0.57 -19.51
N ALA A 19 2.83 0.16 -19.95
CA ALA A 19 3.54 1.14 -19.13
C ALA A 19 2.67 2.36 -18.80
N ASP A 20 1.90 2.86 -19.77
CA ASP A 20 0.96 3.97 -19.58
C ASP A 20 -0.17 3.55 -18.62
N GLU A 21 -0.77 2.38 -18.82
CA GLU A 21 -1.78 1.82 -17.90
C GLU A 21 -1.22 1.68 -16.47
N ALA A 22 0.04 1.26 -16.32
CA ALA A 22 0.69 1.16 -15.03
C ALA A 22 0.98 2.54 -14.41
N THR A 23 1.37 3.52 -15.22
CA THR A 23 1.59 4.91 -14.77
C THR A 23 0.28 5.55 -14.32
N ASP A 24 -0.80 5.41 -15.08
CA ASP A 24 -2.12 5.93 -14.73
C ASP A 24 -2.63 5.31 -13.43
N ALA A 25 -2.53 3.99 -13.28
CA ALA A 25 -2.92 3.30 -12.05
C ALA A 25 -2.11 3.77 -10.83
N LEU A 26 -0.80 4.02 -10.98
CA LEU A 26 0.04 4.54 -9.89
C LEU A 26 -0.30 6.00 -9.55
N ALA A 27 -0.68 6.82 -10.55
CA ALA A 27 -1.12 8.19 -10.34
C ALA A 27 -2.46 8.23 -9.59
N GLU A 28 -3.45 7.45 -10.03
CA GLU A 28 -4.74 7.30 -9.35
C GLU A 28 -4.57 6.83 -7.90
N LEU A 29 -3.69 5.86 -7.67
CA LEU A 29 -3.37 5.40 -6.32
C LEU A 29 -2.75 6.52 -5.47
N GLY A 30 -1.83 7.30 -6.05
CA GLY A 30 -1.25 8.47 -5.40
C GLY A 30 -2.29 9.52 -5.02
N GLU A 31 -3.22 9.83 -5.93
CA GLU A 31 -4.33 10.75 -5.68
C GLU A 31 -5.26 10.25 -4.58
N ALA A 32 -5.61 8.97 -4.60
CA ALA A 32 -6.41 8.33 -3.55
C ALA A 32 -5.74 8.46 -2.18
N PHE A 33 -4.43 8.29 -2.10
CA PHE A 33 -3.69 8.48 -0.84
C PHE A 33 -3.68 9.92 -0.35
N VAL A 34 -3.57 10.89 -1.25
CA VAL A 34 -3.66 12.31 -0.90
C VAL A 34 -5.06 12.65 -0.40
N ALA A 35 -6.10 12.18 -1.09
CA ALA A 35 -7.49 12.42 -0.73
C ALA A 35 -7.89 11.76 0.61
N ALA A 36 -7.30 10.62 0.94
CA ALA A 36 -7.59 9.88 2.16
C ALA A 36 -6.79 10.36 3.40
N ALA A 37 -5.88 11.32 3.23
CA ALA A 37 -5.15 11.88 4.36
C ALA A 37 -6.02 12.91 5.13
N PRO A 38 -6.02 12.90 6.47
CA PRO A 38 -5.23 12.06 7.36
C PRO A 38 -5.83 10.66 7.56
N PHE A 39 -5.00 9.63 7.47
CA PHE A 39 -5.40 8.25 7.73
C PHE A 39 -5.93 8.10 9.17
N PRO A 40 -7.08 7.43 9.37
CA PRO A 40 -7.67 7.27 10.69
C PRO A 40 -6.71 6.55 11.63
N SER A 41 -6.80 6.93 12.90
CA SER A 41 -5.93 6.41 13.95
C SER A 41 -6.08 4.89 14.08
N GLN A 42 -4.95 4.18 14.05
CA GLN A 42 -4.86 2.71 14.18
C GLN A 42 -5.13 2.23 15.63
N VAL A 43 -6.18 2.78 16.26
CA VAL A 43 -6.55 2.54 17.65
C VAL A 43 -7.29 1.21 17.74
N GLY A 44 -6.68 0.27 18.44
CA GLY A 44 -7.12 -1.12 18.52
C GLY A 44 -5.98 -2.10 18.32
N ARG A 45 -4.87 -1.92 19.05
CA ARG A 45 -3.67 -2.75 18.93
C ARG A 45 -3.82 -4.05 19.73
N ALA A 46 -4.65 -4.95 19.24
CA ALA A 46 -4.59 -6.37 19.55
C ALA A 46 -5.02 -7.11 18.28
N GLY A 47 -4.17 -8.00 17.79
CA GLY A 47 -4.44 -8.79 16.59
C GLY A 47 -5.72 -9.58 16.76
N ASP A 48 -6.82 -9.02 16.25
CA ASP A 48 -8.02 -9.78 15.97
C ASP A 48 -7.71 -10.57 14.70
N GLY A 49 -7.98 -11.87 14.69
CA GLY A 49 -7.71 -12.75 13.53
C GLY A 49 -8.31 -12.25 12.21
N LEU A 50 -9.20 -11.26 12.24
CA LEU A 50 -9.73 -10.54 11.09
C LEU A 50 -8.71 -9.63 10.39
N ASP A 51 -7.79 -8.98 11.10
CA ASP A 51 -6.76 -8.15 10.45
C ASP A 51 -5.73 -9.04 9.73
N ASP A 52 -5.36 -10.17 10.34
CA ASP A 52 -4.53 -11.21 9.71
C ASP A 52 -5.26 -11.89 8.54
N ALA A 53 -6.57 -12.15 8.68
CA ALA A 53 -7.40 -12.68 7.61
C ALA A 53 -7.45 -11.72 6.42
N LEU A 54 -7.65 -10.43 6.67
CA LEU A 54 -7.67 -9.42 5.61
C LEU A 54 -6.32 -9.32 4.91
N THR A 55 -5.22 -9.33 5.68
CA THR A 55 -3.85 -9.35 5.12
C THR A 55 -3.65 -10.55 4.20
N ARG A 56 -4.02 -11.76 4.65
CA ARG A 56 -3.90 -12.99 3.84
C ARG A 56 -4.76 -12.96 2.58
N VAL A 57 -5.99 -12.47 2.67
CA VAL A 57 -6.89 -12.34 1.50
C VAL A 57 -6.27 -11.38 0.48
N LEU A 58 -5.76 -10.23 0.92
CA LEU A 58 -5.12 -9.25 0.04
C LEU A 58 -3.84 -9.80 -0.60
N GLU A 59 -2.98 -10.47 0.18
CA GLU A 59 -1.76 -11.11 -0.33
C GLU A 59 -2.06 -12.21 -1.35
N ALA A 60 -3.04 -13.08 -1.07
CA ALA A 60 -3.45 -14.14 -1.99
C ALA A 60 -3.98 -13.57 -3.32
N ARG A 61 -4.80 -12.51 -3.25
CA ARG A 61 -5.34 -11.83 -4.44
C ARG A 61 -4.26 -11.12 -5.26
N TYR A 62 -3.23 -10.58 -4.62
CA TYR A 62 -2.09 -10.01 -5.34
C TYR A 62 -1.23 -11.11 -6.00
N ALA A 63 -0.96 -12.20 -5.30
CA ALA A 63 -0.11 -13.27 -5.80
C ALA A 63 -0.70 -13.96 -7.04
N ASP A 64 -2.02 -14.13 -7.08
CA ASP A 64 -2.72 -14.72 -8.22
C ASP A 64 -4.08 -14.02 -8.44
N PRO A 65 -4.11 -12.95 -9.27
CA PRO A 65 -5.34 -12.23 -9.57
C PRO A 65 -6.39 -13.11 -10.29
N ALA A 66 -5.93 -14.14 -11.00
CA ALA A 66 -6.75 -15.06 -11.78
C ALA A 66 -7.14 -16.34 -11.00
N SER A 67 -6.68 -16.48 -9.75
CA SER A 67 -6.84 -17.70 -8.98
C SER A 67 -8.30 -18.07 -8.82
N THR A 68 -8.62 -19.29 -9.26
CA THR A 68 -9.87 -19.96 -8.96
C THR A 68 -9.90 -20.35 -7.49
N ARG A 69 -10.82 -19.74 -6.72
CA ARG A 69 -11.31 -20.12 -5.38
C ARG A 69 -10.38 -21.05 -4.57
N ASP A 70 -9.57 -20.44 -3.72
CA ASP A 70 -8.97 -21.16 -2.59
C ASP A 70 -10.01 -21.21 -1.47
N GLU A 71 -10.50 -22.42 -1.14
CA GLU A 71 -11.53 -22.63 -0.10
C GLU A 71 -11.11 -22.07 1.26
N ALA A 72 -9.81 -22.07 1.59
CA ALA A 72 -9.32 -21.49 2.84
C ALA A 72 -9.39 -19.96 2.80
N VAL A 73 -9.09 -19.34 1.66
CA VAL A 73 -9.23 -17.89 1.46
C VAL A 73 -10.71 -17.48 1.43
N ASP A 74 -11.57 -18.28 0.81
CA ASP A 74 -13.01 -18.03 0.75
C ASP A 74 -13.65 -18.03 2.15
N ALA A 75 -13.23 -18.95 3.03
CA ALA A 75 -13.68 -18.95 4.43
C ALA A 75 -13.23 -17.68 5.19
N LEU A 76 -12.03 -17.17 4.92
CA LEU A 76 -11.57 -15.89 5.49
C LEU A 76 -12.38 -14.71 4.93
N VAL A 77 -12.72 -14.74 3.64
CA VAL A 77 -13.56 -13.73 3.00
C VAL A 77 -14.95 -13.71 3.64
N ASP A 78 -15.58 -14.85 3.84
CA ASP A 78 -16.90 -14.93 4.48
C ASP A 78 -16.86 -14.36 5.91
N ALA A 79 -15.84 -14.71 6.70
CA ALA A 79 -15.65 -14.15 8.04
C ALA A 79 -15.45 -12.63 8.03
N LEU A 80 -14.77 -12.08 7.01
CA LEU A 80 -14.57 -10.64 6.84
C LEU A 80 -15.85 -9.92 6.40
N VAL A 81 -16.65 -10.55 5.56
CA VAL A 81 -17.97 -10.04 5.15
C VAL A 81 -18.91 -9.99 6.35
N ASP A 82 -18.99 -11.06 7.14
CA ASP A 82 -19.81 -11.12 8.35
C ASP A 82 -19.40 -10.07 9.39
N ALA A 83 -18.10 -9.78 9.48
CA ALA A 83 -17.56 -8.73 10.34
C ALA A 83 -17.75 -7.30 9.79
N GLY A 84 -18.36 -7.14 8.61
CA GLY A 84 -18.53 -5.84 7.94
C GLY A 84 -17.20 -5.18 7.55
N ARG A 85 -16.15 -5.98 7.37
CA ARG A 85 -14.80 -5.52 6.97
C ARG A 85 -14.66 -5.50 5.46
N VAL A 86 -15.41 -6.30 4.73
CA VAL A 86 -15.30 -6.45 3.28
C VAL A 86 -16.70 -6.54 2.68
N GLU A 87 -16.86 -6.03 1.46
CA GLU A 87 -18.12 -6.03 0.73
C GLU A 87 -17.97 -6.82 -0.57
N ARG A 88 -19.07 -7.44 -1.03
CA ARG A 88 -19.15 -8.01 -2.38
C ARG A 88 -19.96 -7.07 -3.26
N HIS A 89 -19.34 -6.50 -4.29
CA HIS A 89 -19.98 -5.58 -5.22
C HIS A 89 -19.87 -6.13 -6.65
N ALA A 90 -21.00 -6.41 -7.30
CA ALA A 90 -21.04 -6.99 -8.66
C ALA A 90 -20.19 -8.27 -8.86
N GLY A 91 -19.98 -9.06 -7.81
CA GLY A 91 -19.13 -10.27 -7.85
C GLY A 91 -17.65 -10.02 -7.54
N GLU A 92 -17.26 -8.75 -7.38
CA GLU A 92 -15.93 -8.34 -6.94
C GLU A 92 -15.88 -8.13 -5.44
N LEU A 93 -14.69 -8.32 -4.87
CA LEU A 93 -14.44 -8.13 -3.46
C LEU A 93 -13.90 -6.72 -3.24
N VAL A 94 -14.64 -5.89 -2.51
CA VAL A 94 -14.28 -4.51 -2.20
C VAL A 94 -13.87 -4.41 -0.74
N VAL A 95 -12.69 -3.84 -0.48
CA VAL A 95 -12.24 -3.53 0.88
C VAL A 95 -12.53 -2.06 1.16
N PRO A 96 -13.66 -1.72 1.82
CA PRO A 96 -14.00 -0.33 2.11
C PRO A 96 -12.96 0.28 3.05
N LEU A 97 -12.54 1.51 2.74
CA LEU A 97 -11.65 2.29 3.57
C LEU A 97 -12.43 3.47 4.16
N ALA A 98 -12.78 3.38 5.45
CA ALA A 98 -13.58 4.39 6.14
C ALA A 98 -12.83 5.01 7.33
N HIS A 99 -13.36 6.10 7.89
CA HIS A 99 -12.80 6.75 9.08
C HIS A 99 -13.36 6.17 10.40
N SER A 100 -14.50 5.47 10.33
CA SER A 100 -15.21 4.92 11.49
C SER A 100 -15.87 3.58 11.16
N GLY A 101 -16.32 2.88 12.22
CA GLY A 101 -16.96 1.56 12.08
C GLY A 101 -15.95 0.43 11.80
N PRO A 102 -16.42 -0.80 11.54
CA PRO A 102 -15.54 -1.92 11.24
C PRO A 102 -14.55 -1.65 10.09
N PRO A 103 -14.92 -0.98 8.98
CA PRO A 103 -14.00 -0.68 7.88
C PRO A 103 -12.84 0.26 8.23
N ALA A 104 -12.93 1.03 9.33
CA ALA A 104 -11.83 1.90 9.76
C ALA A 104 -10.55 1.13 10.08
N ARG A 105 -10.70 -0.14 10.47
CA ARG A 105 -9.57 -1.02 10.77
C ARG A 105 -8.90 -1.60 9.51
N ASN A 106 -9.52 -1.50 8.33
CA ASN A 106 -8.93 -2.01 7.08
C ASN A 106 -7.67 -1.26 6.66
N TRP A 107 -7.53 0.00 7.10
CA TRP A 107 -6.38 0.83 6.78
C TRP A 107 -5.04 0.18 7.15
N GLY A 108 -4.96 -0.47 8.31
CA GLY A 108 -3.72 -1.10 8.77
C GLY A 108 -3.24 -2.22 7.83
N PRO A 109 -4.04 -3.29 7.67
CA PRO A 109 -3.74 -4.39 6.74
C PRO A 109 -3.52 -3.92 5.31
N THR A 110 -4.37 -3.01 4.80
CA THR A 110 -4.27 -2.52 3.42
C THR A 110 -2.96 -1.76 3.17
N LEU A 111 -2.58 -0.85 4.07
CA LEU A 111 -1.31 -0.13 3.96
C LEU A 111 -0.10 -1.08 4.08
N ALA A 112 -0.20 -2.12 4.92
CA ALA A 112 0.86 -3.10 5.09
C ALA A 112 1.10 -3.90 3.79
N VAL A 113 0.02 -4.42 3.17
CA VAL A 113 0.12 -5.17 1.91
C VAL A 113 0.58 -4.25 0.77
N LEU A 114 0.00 -3.05 0.63
CA LEU A 114 0.41 -2.11 -0.43
C LEU A 114 1.89 -1.73 -0.33
N ARG A 115 2.46 -1.65 0.87
CA ARG A 115 3.90 -1.43 1.04
C ARG A 115 4.71 -2.60 0.48
N VAL A 116 4.36 -3.84 0.84
CA VAL A 116 5.06 -5.04 0.37
C VAL A 116 4.96 -5.16 -1.15
N VAL A 117 3.76 -4.96 -1.70
CA VAL A 117 3.52 -4.97 -3.15
C VAL A 117 4.35 -3.90 -3.86
N THR A 118 4.38 -2.67 -3.34
CA THR A 118 5.16 -1.58 -3.92
C THR A 118 6.66 -1.90 -3.92
N GLU A 119 7.17 -2.50 -2.84
CA GLU A 119 8.58 -2.92 -2.75
C GLU A 119 8.93 -4.03 -3.75
N ASP A 120 8.06 -5.03 -3.91
CA ASP A 120 8.23 -6.11 -4.90
C ASP A 120 8.19 -5.56 -6.33
N LEU A 121 7.20 -4.72 -6.65
CA LEU A 121 7.09 -4.09 -7.97
C LEU A 121 8.28 -3.19 -8.29
N LEU A 122 8.77 -2.43 -7.31
CA LEU A 122 9.97 -1.60 -7.47
C LEU A 122 11.18 -2.46 -7.83
N ALA A 123 11.43 -3.54 -7.09
CA ALA A 123 12.55 -4.45 -7.37
C ALA A 123 12.46 -5.10 -8.76
N ARG A 124 11.23 -5.43 -9.21
CA ARG A 124 10.98 -5.94 -10.56
C ARG A 124 11.22 -4.88 -11.63
N ALA A 125 10.73 -3.66 -11.45
CA ALA A 125 10.92 -2.55 -12.38
C ALA A 125 12.41 -2.20 -12.54
N GLU A 126 13.16 -2.15 -11.44
CA GLU A 126 14.62 -1.94 -11.47
C GLU A 126 15.34 -3.07 -12.21
N THR A 127 14.89 -4.32 -12.03
CA THR A 127 15.44 -5.48 -12.73
C THR A 127 15.17 -5.41 -14.23
N LEU A 128 13.96 -5.00 -14.64
CA LEU A 128 13.60 -4.80 -16.03
C LEU A 128 14.41 -3.66 -16.66
N ALA A 129 14.58 -2.53 -15.97
CA ALA A 129 15.43 -1.42 -16.41
C ALA A 129 16.89 -1.85 -16.61
N ARG A 130 17.43 -2.70 -15.72
CA ARG A 130 18.77 -3.27 -15.90
C ARG A 130 18.87 -4.19 -17.12
N ARG A 131 17.83 -4.98 -17.38
CA ARG A 131 17.78 -5.91 -18.53
C ARG A 131 17.58 -5.20 -19.86
N SER A 132 16.74 -4.16 -19.91
CA SER A 132 16.52 -3.39 -21.14
C SER A 132 17.78 -2.68 -21.63
N ARG A 133 18.65 -2.23 -20.71
CA ARG A 133 20.00 -1.72 -21.06
C ARG A 133 20.87 -2.73 -21.79
N ALA A 134 20.70 -4.03 -21.51
CA ALA A 134 21.52 -5.07 -22.14
C ALA A 134 21.07 -5.39 -23.58
N VAL A 135 19.91 -4.88 -24.01
CA VAL A 135 19.30 -5.16 -25.32
C VAL A 135 19.03 -3.89 -26.14
N ASP A 136 19.66 -2.76 -25.78
CA ASP A 136 19.55 -1.45 -26.45
C ASP A 136 18.10 -0.94 -26.66
N ALA A 137 17.17 -1.34 -25.79
CA ALA A 137 15.77 -0.87 -25.82
C ALA A 137 15.60 0.43 -25.01
N SER A 138 16.09 1.55 -25.58
CA SER A 138 16.19 2.84 -24.88
C SER A 138 14.86 3.39 -24.34
N ASP A 139 13.77 3.18 -25.07
CA ASP A 139 12.45 3.65 -24.65
C ASP A 139 11.84 2.78 -23.54
N ALA A 140 11.98 1.45 -23.62
CA ALA A 140 11.62 0.56 -22.51
C ALA A 140 12.44 0.86 -21.25
N GLN A 141 13.71 1.26 -21.40
CA GLN A 141 14.50 1.75 -20.28
C GLN A 141 13.88 3.00 -19.66
N ALA A 142 13.53 4.02 -20.47
CA ALA A 142 12.92 5.24 -19.97
C ALA A 142 11.58 4.97 -19.25
N ALA A 143 10.75 4.09 -19.79
CA ALA A 143 9.49 3.65 -19.18
C ALA A 143 9.73 2.95 -17.83
N CYS A 144 10.64 1.97 -17.77
CA CYS A 144 10.95 1.25 -16.54
C CYS A 144 11.56 2.17 -15.46
N GLU A 145 12.40 3.13 -15.86
CA GLU A 145 12.96 4.14 -14.95
C GLU A 145 11.88 5.11 -14.44
N SER A 146 10.89 5.46 -15.27
CA SER A 146 9.72 6.23 -14.84
C SER A 146 8.88 5.49 -13.81
N LEU A 147 8.52 4.24 -14.10
CA LEU A 147 7.77 3.38 -13.18
C LEU A 147 8.51 3.20 -11.85
N SER A 148 9.83 2.98 -11.90
CA SER A 148 10.65 2.86 -10.68
C SER A 148 10.61 4.13 -9.83
N ARG A 149 10.67 5.32 -10.45
CA ARG A 149 10.55 6.61 -9.73
C ARG A 149 9.17 6.80 -9.10
N MET A 150 8.11 6.43 -9.80
CA MET A 150 6.74 6.51 -9.28
C MET A 150 6.54 5.55 -8.10
N LEU A 151 6.98 4.30 -8.24
CA LEU A 151 6.92 3.29 -7.17
C LEU A 151 7.74 3.71 -5.95
N ALA A 152 8.93 4.30 -6.14
CA ALA A 152 9.72 4.84 -5.02
C ALA A 152 9.00 5.99 -4.30
N SER A 153 8.34 6.88 -5.05
CA SER A 153 7.55 7.98 -4.48
C SER A 153 6.35 7.45 -3.69
N LEU A 154 5.64 6.45 -4.25
CA LEU A 154 4.53 5.78 -3.59
C LEU A 154 4.98 5.09 -2.29
N ARG A 155 6.10 4.37 -2.32
CA ARG A 155 6.71 3.75 -1.12
C ARG A 155 6.93 4.79 -0.03
N ASP A 156 7.50 5.95 -0.38
CA ASP A 156 7.77 7.00 0.59
C ASP A 156 6.48 7.59 1.19
N VAL A 157 5.43 7.75 0.37
CA VAL A 157 4.08 8.15 0.85
C VAL A 157 3.51 7.09 1.80
N LEU A 158 3.57 5.81 1.44
CA LEU A 158 3.08 4.69 2.25
C LEU A 158 3.81 4.58 3.59
N VAL A 159 5.13 4.78 3.61
CA VAL A 159 5.94 4.80 4.83
C VAL A 159 5.52 5.96 5.74
N ARG A 160 5.30 7.16 5.17
CA ARG A 160 4.82 8.31 5.93
C ARG A 160 3.41 8.11 6.45
N ALA A 161 2.50 7.58 5.62
CA ALA A 161 1.13 7.24 5.97
C ALA A 161 1.08 6.27 7.16
N SER A 162 1.82 5.17 7.07
CA SER A 162 1.94 4.15 8.12
C SER A 162 2.53 4.73 9.40
N SER A 163 3.56 5.57 9.28
CA SER A 163 4.23 6.20 10.42
C SER A 163 3.33 7.23 11.13
N GLY A 164 2.60 8.03 10.35
CA GLY A 164 1.61 8.99 10.84
C GLY A 164 0.45 8.29 11.55
N ALA A 165 -0.13 7.27 10.91
CA ALA A 165 -1.21 6.48 11.49
C ALA A 165 -0.77 5.77 12.79
N ALA A 166 0.47 5.25 12.83
CA ALA A 166 1.05 4.67 14.04
C ALA A 166 1.34 5.72 15.13
N PHE A 167 1.74 6.93 14.76
CA PHE A 167 1.94 8.04 15.70
C PHE A 167 0.61 8.49 16.32
N VAL A 168 -0.42 8.73 15.51
CA VAL A 168 -1.76 9.09 15.99
C VAL A 168 -2.34 7.97 16.85
N GLY A 169 -2.23 6.70 16.42
CA GLY A 169 -2.65 5.55 17.21
C GLY A 169 -1.97 5.48 18.57
N ARG A 170 -0.63 5.62 18.63
CA ARG A 170 0.13 5.67 19.89
C ARG A 170 -0.22 6.86 20.78
N ARG A 171 -0.71 7.97 20.21
CA ARG A 171 -1.14 9.16 20.96
C ARG A 171 -2.54 8.96 21.55
N THR A 172 -3.46 8.37 20.78
CA THR A 172 -4.83 8.11 21.21
C THR A 172 -4.91 6.98 22.24
N ASP A 173 -4.15 5.89 22.06
CA ASP A 173 -4.03 4.79 23.04
C ASP A 173 -3.49 5.28 24.38
N ARG A 174 -2.63 6.30 24.35
CA ARG A 174 -1.90 6.72 25.54
C ARG A 174 -2.65 7.70 26.44
N ARG A 175 -3.80 8.30 26.05
CA ARG A 175 -4.59 9.28 26.85
C ARG A 175 -3.78 10.10 27.87
N SER A 176 -2.55 10.50 27.54
CA SER A 176 -1.63 11.09 28.50
C SER A 176 -1.46 12.52 28.06
N ALA A 177 -1.99 13.44 28.87
CA ALA A 177 -1.69 14.85 28.80
C ALA A 177 -0.18 15.14 29.02
N ARG A 178 0.61 14.12 29.38
CA ARG A 178 2.04 14.21 29.75
C ARG A 178 2.99 14.75 28.67
N PRO A 179 2.86 14.40 27.37
CA PRO A 179 3.76 14.95 26.35
C PRO A 179 3.47 16.43 26.06
N LEU A 180 2.20 16.86 26.14
CA LEU A 180 1.82 18.27 26.04
C LEU A 180 2.28 19.03 27.28
N SER A 181 2.07 18.49 28.49
CA SER A 181 2.57 19.13 29.72
C SER A 181 4.09 19.17 29.79
N PHE A 182 4.79 18.19 29.20
CA PHE A 182 6.26 18.22 29.09
C PHE A 182 6.74 19.23 28.04
N ALA A 183 6.07 19.33 26.89
CA ALA A 183 6.39 20.34 25.88
C ALA A 183 6.07 21.77 26.37
N GLU A 184 4.97 21.95 27.10
CA GLU A 184 4.63 23.22 27.78
C GLU A 184 5.61 23.54 28.90
N TRP A 185 5.98 22.55 29.73
CA TRP A 185 7.01 22.71 30.75
C TRP A 185 8.38 23.03 30.16
N ALA A 186 8.79 22.34 29.09
CA ALA A 186 10.07 22.56 28.42
C ALA A 186 10.07 23.91 27.69
N GLY A 187 8.96 24.28 27.04
CA GLY A 187 8.77 25.60 26.44
C GLY A 187 8.83 26.72 27.49
N GLY A 188 8.22 26.52 28.66
CA GLY A 188 8.29 27.45 29.79
C GLY A 188 9.70 27.57 30.40
N ARG A 189 10.50 26.50 30.40
CA ARG A 189 11.87 26.52 30.92
C ARG A 189 12.91 27.06 29.93
N LEU A 190 12.72 26.80 28.64
CA LEU A 190 13.63 27.25 27.59
C LEU A 190 13.35 28.69 27.16
N ASN A 191 12.10 29.17 27.29
CA ASN A 191 11.74 30.58 27.04
C ASN A 191 11.69 31.43 28.32
N GLY A 192 11.79 30.82 29.51
CA GLY A 192 11.76 31.50 30.82
C GLY A 192 13.14 31.64 31.48
N GLY A 193 14.22 31.34 30.75
CA GLY A 193 15.59 31.59 31.19
C GLY A 193 16.03 33.03 30.96
N ASP A 194 15.29 33.98 31.51
CA ASP A 194 15.74 35.36 31.74
C ASP A 194 14.83 36.00 32.78
N ASN A 195 15.18 35.80 34.06
CA ASN A 195 14.95 36.71 35.19
C ASN A 195 15.40 36.03 36.50
N ALA A 196 16.72 36.01 36.73
CA ALA A 196 17.33 36.02 38.06
C ALA A 196 18.76 36.56 37.94
#